data_AF-A0A1Z7MA52-F1
#
_entry.id   AF-A0A1Z7MA52-F1
#
_cell.length_a   1.000
_cell.length_b   1.000
_cell.length_c   1.000
_cell.angle_alpha   90.00
_cell.angle_beta   90.00
_cell.angle_gamma   90.00
#
_symmetry.space_group_name_H-M   'P 1'
#
loop_
_entity.id
_entity.type
_entity.pdbx_description
1 polymer ?
#
loop_
_entity_poly.entity_id
_entity_poly.type
_entity_poly.pdbx_seq_one_letter_code
_entity_poly.pdbx_strand_id
1 'polypeptide(L)' 'MAKRSSVHIKAQRAGRARDYETCQACGSKQKVQGHHIFDHQFSGAATAENIVSLCHDCHKKVHSGKLDICKF' A
#
# COMPACT_ATOMS: atom_id res chain seq x y z
N MET A 1 -20.04 -2.35 2.91
CA MET A 1 -18.69 -2.33 2.28
C MET A 1 -18.54 -3.61 1.47
N ALA A 2 -18.33 -3.53 0.15
CA ALA A 2 -18.11 -4.71 -0.67
C ALA A 2 -16.87 -5.49 -0.19
N LYS A 3 -16.95 -6.82 -0.17
CA LYS A 3 -15.82 -7.68 0.21
C LYS A 3 -14.70 -7.50 -0.83
N ARG A 4 -13.48 -7.20 -0.38
CA ARG A 4 -12.31 -7.10 -1.28
C ARG A 4 -12.07 -8.45 -1.95
N SER A 5 -11.70 -8.43 -3.22
CA SER A 5 -11.39 -9.65 -3.97
C SER A 5 -10.20 -10.39 -3.36
N SER A 6 -10.14 -11.71 -3.54
CA SER A 6 -9.00 -12.51 -3.08
C SER A 6 -7.67 -12.06 -3.69
N VAL A 7 -7.69 -11.63 -4.96
CA VAL A 7 -6.54 -11.08 -5.70
C VAL A 7 -6.00 -9.84 -5.00
N HIS A 8 -6.88 -8.91 -4.59
CA HIS A 8 -6.51 -7.69 -3.88
C HIS A 8 -5.81 -7.98 -2.55
N ILE A 9 -6.34 -8.94 -1.79
CA ILE A 9 -5.75 -9.36 -0.52
C ILE A 9 -4.36 -9.99 -0.74
N LYS A 10 -4.22 -10.82 -1.78
CA LYS A 10 -2.94 -11.48 -2.14
C LYS A 10 -1.89 -10.44 -2.55
N ALA A 11 -2.26 -9.46 -3.37
CA ALA A 11 -1.37 -8.38 -3.80
C ALA A 11 -0.85 -7.56 -2.61
N GLN A 12 -1.75 -7.13 -1.72
CA GLN A 12 -1.36 -6.39 -0.52
C GLN A 12 -0.40 -7.19 0.37
N ARG A 13 -0.63 -8.50 0.52
CA ARG A 13 0.26 -9.37 1.30
C ARG A 13 1.61 -9.52 0.62
N ALA A 14 1.64 -9.71 -0.69
CA ALA A 14 2.87 -9.86 -1.47
C ALA A 14 3.74 -8.58 -1.42
N GLY A 15 3.13 -7.40 -1.55
CA GLY A 15 3.84 -6.12 -1.39
C GLY A 15 4.47 -5.97 -0.01
N ARG A 16 3.75 -6.33 1.06
CA ARG A 16 4.31 -6.32 2.43
C ARG A 16 5.43 -7.31 2.63
N ALA A 17 5.33 -8.50 2.07
CA ALA A 17 6.38 -9.50 2.15
C ALA A 17 7.66 -9.01 1.44
N ARG A 18 7.53 -8.42 0.25
CA ARG A 18 8.66 -7.80 -0.48
C ARG A 18 9.34 -6.70 0.33
N ASP A 19 8.54 -5.87 1.01
CA ASP A 19 9.03 -4.74 1.79
C ASP A 19 9.42 -5.12 3.23
N TYR A 20 9.55 -6.42 3.53
CA TYR A 20 9.92 -6.95 4.84
C TYR A 20 9.05 -6.44 6.00
N GLU A 21 7.74 -6.30 5.77
CA GLU A 21 6.77 -5.73 6.71
C GLU A 21 7.26 -4.40 7.31
N THR A 22 7.90 -3.57 6.47
CA THR A 22 8.51 -2.28 6.86
C THR A 22 7.92 -1.15 6.02
N CYS A 23 7.54 -0.06 6.70
CA CYS A 23 7.05 1.15 6.06
C CYS A 23 8.14 1.76 5.16
N GLN A 24 7.86 1.88 3.87
CA GLN A 24 8.80 2.44 2.90
C GLN A 24 8.93 3.97 2.99
N ALA A 25 8.05 4.65 3.74
CA ALA A 25 8.12 6.09 3.95
C ALA A 25 8.89 6.50 5.22
N CYS A 26 8.90 5.66 6.27
CA CYS A 26 9.50 6.04 7.57
C CYS A 26 10.25 4.93 8.29
N GLY A 27 10.30 3.70 7.76
CA GLY A 27 11.01 2.57 8.36
C GLY A 27 10.28 1.87 9.51
N SER A 28 9.09 2.33 9.91
CA SER A 28 8.31 1.67 10.98
C SER A 28 7.82 0.27 10.57
N LYS A 29 7.93 -0.69 11.48
CA LYS A 29 7.38 -2.05 11.34
C LYS A 29 6.02 -2.23 12.03
N GLN A 30 5.45 -1.16 12.59
CA GLN A 30 4.20 -1.25 13.33
C GLN A 30 2.99 -1.10 12.40
N LYS A 31 2.07 -2.07 12.48
CA LYS A 31 0.77 -2.06 11.76
C LYS A 31 0.92 -1.75 10.27
N VAL A 32 1.85 -2.43 9.60
CA VAL A 32 2.14 -2.20 8.18
C VAL A 32 1.01 -2.75 7.30
N GLN A 33 0.61 -1.96 6.31
CA GLN A 33 -0.49 -2.22 5.38
C GLN A 33 0.00 -2.05 3.95
N GLY A 34 -0.58 -2.80 3.01
CA GLY A 34 -0.30 -2.62 1.59
C GLY A 34 -1.18 -1.51 1.03
N HIS A 35 -0.55 -0.43 0.57
CA HIS A 35 -1.21 0.71 -0.06
C HIS A 35 -1.02 0.66 -1.57
N HIS A 36 -2.06 1.00 -2.35
CA HIS A 36 -1.94 1.02 -3.82
C HIS A 36 -1.21 2.30 -4.23
N ILE A 37 -0.21 2.18 -5.10
CA ILE A 37 0.56 3.32 -5.61
C ILE A 37 -0.28 4.07 -6.64
N PHE A 38 -0.81 3.32 -7.62
CA PHE A 38 -1.79 3.79 -8.58
C PHE A 38 -3.18 3.31 -8.15
N ASP A 39 -4.12 4.26 -8.10
CA ASP A 39 -5.48 3.99 -7.67
C ASP A 39 -6.12 2.87 -8.49
N HIS A 40 -6.68 1.89 -7.79
CA HIS A 40 -7.35 0.73 -8.40
C HIS A 40 -8.54 1.14 -9.28
N GLN A 41 -9.09 2.33 -9.07
CA GLN A 41 -10.17 2.88 -9.90
C GLN A 41 -9.70 3.29 -11.30
N PHE A 42 -8.40 3.54 -11.49
CA PHE A 42 -7.80 3.97 -12.77
C PHE A 42 -7.03 2.84 -13.47
N SER A 43 -7.54 1.61 -13.42
CA SER A 43 -6.88 0.40 -13.98
C SER A 43 -5.61 -0.06 -13.26
N GLY A 44 -5.38 0.38 -12.01
CA GLY A 44 -4.30 -0.16 -11.20
C GLY A 44 -4.51 -1.65 -10.94
N ALA A 45 -3.73 -2.51 -11.60
CA ALA A 45 -3.78 -3.95 -11.37
C ALA A 45 -3.46 -4.25 -9.90
N ALA A 46 -4.16 -5.23 -9.33
CA ALA A 46 -3.83 -5.77 -8.02
C ALA A 46 -2.59 -6.67 -8.12
N THR A 47 -1.45 -6.09 -8.50
CA THR A 47 -0.14 -6.73 -8.49
C THR A 47 0.67 -6.25 -7.30
N ALA A 48 1.68 -7.03 -6.91
CA ALA A 48 2.58 -6.63 -5.85
C ALA A 48 3.40 -5.38 -6.21
N GLU A 49 3.69 -5.15 -7.51
CA GLU A 49 4.43 -3.96 -7.94
C GLU A 49 3.65 -2.67 -7.70
N ASN A 50 2.32 -2.70 -7.83
CA ASN A 50 1.45 -1.57 -7.56
C ASN A 50 1.13 -1.39 -6.06
N ILE A 51 1.83 -2.10 -5.16
CA ILE A 51 1.66 -1.98 -3.72
C ILE A 51 2.94 -1.42 -3.10
N VAL A 52 2.80 -0.46 -2.20
CA VAL A 52 3.85 -0.01 -1.28
C VAL A 52 3.42 -0.27 0.16
N SER A 53 4.36 -0.73 0.98
CA SER A 53 4.09 -0.98 2.40
C SER A 53 4.20 0.30 3.21
N LEU A 54 3.14 0.64 3.93
CA LEU A 54 3.07 1.83 4.79
C LEU A 54 2.60 1.43 6.18
N CYS A 55 3.18 2.04 7.22
CA CYS A 55 2.58 1.99 8.55
C CYS A 55 1.24 2.74 8.53
N HIS A 56 0.38 2.45 9.50
CA HIS A 56 -0.95 3.07 9.60
C HIS A 56 -0.94 4.61 9.52
N ASP A 57 0.06 5.26 10.13
CA ASP A 57 0.14 6.72 10.17
C ASP A 57 0.54 7.31 8.81
N CYS A 58 1.55 6.74 8.16
CA CYS A 58 1.93 7.14 6.79
C CYS A 58 0.81 6.83 5.82
N HIS A 59 0.15 5.68 5.95
CA HIS A 59 -0.98 5.29 5.12
C HIS A 59 -2.12 6.33 5.18
N LYS A 60 -2.47 6.81 6.38
CA LYS A 60 -3.44 7.90 6.55
C LYS A 60 -2.97 9.22 5.95
N LYS A 61 -1.68 9.56 6.10
CA LYS A 61 -1.13 10.80 5.52
C LYS A 61 -1.23 10.79 3.99
N VAL A 62 -1.01 9.65 3.34
CA VAL A 62 -1.20 9.52 1.88
C VAL A 62 -2.66 9.76 1.49
N HIS A 63 -3.60 9.07 2.13
CA HIS A 63 -5.04 9.29 1.89
C HIS A 63 -5.51 10.72 2.19
N SER A 64 -4.79 11.45 3.05
CA SER A 64 -5.10 12.84 3.40
C SER A 64 -4.37 13.87 2.51
N GLY A 65 -3.59 13.43 1.52
CA GLY A 65 -2.76 14.32 0.68
C GLY A 65 -1.59 14.99 1.42
N LYS A 66 -1.22 14.50 2.61
CA LYS A 66 -0.13 15.05 3.46
C LYS A 66 1.22 14.35 3.24
N LEU A 67 1.23 13.26 2.47
CA LEU A 67 2.42 12.51 2.13
C LEU A 67 2.27 12.02 0.70
N ASP A 68 3.20 12.39 -0.17
CA ASP A 68 3.30 11.85 -1.51
C ASP A 68 4.29 10.68 -1.54
N ILE A 69 3.92 9.62 -2.25
CA ILE A 69 4.68 8.38 -2.41
C ILE A 69 5.09 8.13 -3.87
N CYS A 70 4.61 8.94 -4.83
CA CYS A 70 5.03 8.93 -6.22
C CYS A 70 5.78 10.22 -6.53
N LYS A 71 7.11 10.20 -6.42
CA LYS A 71 7.93 11.29 -6.96
C LYS A 71 8.38 10.93 -8.37
N PHE A 72 7.97 11.73 -9.34
CA PHE A 72 8.46 11.70 -10.71
C PHE A 72 9.71 12.57 -10.85
#